data_AF-A0A2V7SX59-F1
#
_entry.id   AF-A0A2V7SX59-F1
#
_cell.length_a   1.000
_cell.length_b   1.000
_cell.length_c   1.000
_cell.angle_alpha   90.00
_cell.angle_beta   90.00
_cell.angle_gamma   90.00
#
_symmetry.space_group_name_H-M   'P 1'
#
loop_
_entity.id
_entity.type
_entity.pdbx_description
1 polymer ?
#
loop_
_entity_poly.entity_id
_entity_poly.type
_entity_poly.pdbx_seq_one_letter_code
_entity_poly.pdbx_strand_id
1 'polypeptide(L)'
;MAKSTFRPGPPPKSWTRTYEASGENVKYTDSLVDADGKAEVSEWTGSYDGKDHPFAGSPDYDAQAVKASNPFRATFTLKKAGKVVGTGTRVLSRDGKVMTIRLKLTNAKGQTFNNIRVFEKR
;
A
#
# COMPACT_ATOMS: atom_id res chain seq x y z
N MET A 1 16.02 -8.26 -11.61
CA MET A 1 14.89 -7.42 -11.16
C MET A 1 14.51 -7.83 -9.74
N ALA A 2 14.15 -6.88 -8.87
CA ALA A 2 13.67 -7.20 -7.53
C ALA A 2 12.30 -7.90 -7.63
N LYS A 3 12.08 -8.95 -6.83
CA LYS A 3 10.82 -9.71 -6.80
C LYS A 3 10.04 -9.38 -5.53
N SER A 4 8.72 -9.43 -5.62
CA SER A 4 7.85 -9.32 -4.46
C SER A 4 8.07 -10.50 -3.49
N THR A 5 7.95 -10.25 -2.19
CA THR A 5 8.02 -11.24 -1.12
C THR A 5 6.86 -11.01 -0.15
N PHE A 6 6.15 -12.08 0.21
CA PHE A 6 5.02 -12.05 1.14
C PHE A 6 5.30 -12.99 2.29
N ARG A 7 5.32 -12.49 3.53
CA ARG A 7 5.60 -13.31 4.72
C ARG A 7 4.75 -12.84 5.90
N PRO A 8 4.04 -13.76 6.60
CA PRO A 8 3.74 -15.14 6.21
C PRO A 8 2.75 -15.22 5.04
N GLY A 9 2.62 -16.41 4.45
CA GLY A 9 1.59 -16.73 3.45
C GLY A 9 2.08 -16.76 2.00
N PRO A 10 1.28 -17.38 1.10
CA PRO A 10 1.57 -17.38 -0.33
C PRO A 10 1.44 -15.98 -0.94
N PRO A 11 2.12 -15.71 -2.07
CA PRO A 11 1.85 -14.50 -2.84
C PRO A 11 0.42 -14.52 -3.40
N PRO A 12 -0.21 -13.35 -3.59
CA PRO A 12 -1.46 -13.26 -4.33
C PRO A 12 -1.26 -13.67 -5.80
N LYS A 13 -2.34 -14.08 -6.45
CA LYS A 13 -2.35 -14.39 -7.89
C LYS A 13 -2.11 -13.13 -8.74
N SER A 14 -2.70 -12.00 -8.34
CA SER A 14 -2.47 -10.71 -8.99
C SER A 14 -2.65 -9.55 -8.02
N TRP A 15 -1.93 -8.46 -8.27
CA TRP A 15 -2.10 -7.20 -7.57
C TRP A 15 -1.81 -6.04 -8.52
N THR A 16 -2.84 -5.26 -8.82
CA THR A 16 -2.72 -4.03 -9.61
C THR A 16 -2.98 -2.84 -8.71
N ARG A 17 -2.16 -1.80 -8.82
CA ARG A 17 -2.41 -0.50 -8.20
C ARG A 17 -2.50 0.58 -9.27
N THR A 18 -3.64 1.25 -9.32
CA THR A 18 -3.91 2.36 -10.25
C THR A 18 -3.83 3.68 -9.49
N TYR A 19 -3.18 4.68 -10.08
CA TYR A 19 -3.04 6.02 -9.51
C TYR A 19 -3.71 7.04 -10.42
N GLU A 20 -4.49 7.95 -9.83
CA GLU A 20 -5.24 8.99 -10.53
C GLU A 20 -5.13 10.32 -9.77
N ALA A 21 -5.14 11.43 -10.51
CA ALA A 21 -5.25 12.76 -9.92
C ALA A 21 -6.66 12.96 -9.36
N SER A 22 -6.78 13.60 -8.19
CA SER A 22 -8.06 13.90 -7.53
C SER A 22 -8.02 15.32 -6.98
N GLY A 23 -8.11 16.31 -7.87
CA GLY A 23 -7.84 17.71 -7.54
C GLY A 23 -6.40 17.88 -7.04
N GLU A 24 -6.22 18.45 -5.85
CA GLU A 24 -4.92 18.57 -5.18
C GLU A 24 -4.45 17.26 -4.52
N ASN A 25 -5.33 16.25 -4.44
CA ASN A 25 -5.03 14.94 -3.86
C ASN A 25 -4.65 13.92 -4.93
N VAL A 26 -4.19 12.76 -4.46
CA VAL A 26 -3.99 11.57 -5.27
C VAL A 26 -5.00 10.52 -4.83
N LYS A 27 -5.68 9.88 -5.78
CA LYS A 27 -6.41 8.64 -5.54
C LYS A 27 -5.55 7.47 -5.97
N TYR A 28 -5.58 6.37 -5.21
CA TYR A 28 -5.21 5.08 -5.75
C TYR A 28 -6.22 4.01 -5.41
N THR A 29 -6.35 3.05 -6.31
CA THR A 29 -7.16 1.84 -6.15
C THR A 29 -6.26 0.62 -6.26
N ASP A 30 -6.33 -0.26 -5.27
CA ASP A 30 -5.71 -1.58 -5.29
C ASP A 30 -6.76 -2.62 -5.70
N SER A 31 -6.44 -3.43 -6.69
CA SER A 31 -7.19 -4.63 -7.07
C SER A 31 -6.31 -5.85 -6.82
N LEU A 32 -6.70 -6.66 -5.85
CA LEU A 32 -5.99 -7.86 -5.40
C LEU A 32 -6.81 -9.09 -5.76
N VAL A 33 -6.17 -10.14 -6.26
CA VAL A 33 -6.73 -11.50 -6.27
C VAL A 33 -5.80 -12.36 -5.41
N ASP A 34 -6.31 -12.83 -4.27
CA ASP A 34 -5.51 -13.62 -3.33
C ASP A 34 -5.15 -15.01 -3.87
N ALA A 35 -4.44 -15.80 -3.07
CA ALA A 35 -4.02 -17.15 -3.47
C ALA A 35 -5.21 -18.10 -3.71
N ASP A 36 -6.31 -17.89 -2.97
CA ASP A 36 -7.55 -18.68 -3.09
C ASP A 36 -8.40 -18.23 -4.30
N GLY A 37 -8.09 -17.08 -4.89
CA GLY A 37 -8.80 -16.50 -6.04
C GLY A 37 -9.89 -15.50 -5.66
N LYS A 38 -10.00 -15.12 -4.38
CA LYS A 38 -10.92 -14.09 -3.93
C LYS A 38 -10.39 -12.72 -4.37
N ALA A 39 -11.26 -11.94 -5.00
CA ALA A 39 -10.97 -10.57 -5.39
C ALA A 39 -11.28 -9.59 -4.26
N GLU A 40 -10.38 -8.64 -4.02
CA GLU A 40 -10.54 -7.55 -3.06
C GLU A 40 -10.16 -6.22 -3.73
N VAL A 41 -10.95 -5.18 -3.43
CA VAL A 41 -10.69 -3.82 -3.89
C VAL A 41 -10.59 -2.90 -2.69
N SER A 42 -9.57 -2.05 -2.69
CA SER A 42 -9.41 -1.01 -1.68
C SER A 42 -8.98 0.30 -2.30
N GLU A 43 -9.37 1.40 -1.68
CA GLU A 43 -9.16 2.74 -2.23
C GLU A 43 -8.66 3.71 -1.16
N TRP A 44 -7.84 4.65 -1.61
CA TRP A 44 -7.35 5.75 -0.79
C TRP A 44 -7.32 7.02 -1.62
N THR A 45 -7.81 8.12 -1.05
CA THR A 45 -7.68 9.46 -1.62
C THR A 45 -7.08 10.37 -0.55
N GLY A 46 -5.96 11.00 -0.86
CA GLY A 46 -5.31 11.90 0.09
C GLY A 46 -4.06 12.59 -0.46
N SER A 47 -3.45 13.38 0.40
CA SER A 47 -2.21 14.11 0.10
C SER A 47 -1.00 13.43 0.75
N TYR A 48 0.21 13.90 0.43
CA TYR A 48 1.45 13.40 1.04
C TYR A 48 1.95 14.29 2.20
N ASP A 49 1.02 14.90 2.94
CA ASP A 49 1.28 15.82 4.05
C ASP A 49 1.59 15.14 5.40
N GLY A 50 1.46 13.81 5.46
CA GLY A 50 1.67 13.01 6.66
C GLY A 50 0.47 12.94 7.61
N LYS A 51 -0.71 13.42 7.19
CA LYS A 51 -1.96 13.31 7.97
C LYS A 51 -2.74 12.06 7.59
N ASP A 52 -3.60 11.63 8.51
CA ASP A 52 -4.48 10.49 8.28
C ASP A 52 -5.56 10.84 7.23
N HIS A 53 -5.67 10.00 6.21
CA HIS A 53 -6.76 10.03 5.26
C HIS A 53 -7.51 8.68 5.29
N PRO A 54 -8.84 8.66 5.07
CA PRO A 54 -9.62 7.41 5.07
C PRO A 54 -9.09 6.39 4.06
N PHE A 55 -9.13 5.12 4.46
CA PHE A 55 -8.76 3.99 3.62
C PHE A 55 -9.93 2.99 3.60
N ALA A 56 -10.58 2.84 2.44
CA ALA A 56 -11.75 1.99 2.29
C ALA A 56 -11.39 0.61 1.73
N GLY A 57 -12.13 -0.42 2.14
CA GLY A 57 -12.02 -1.76 1.56
C GLY A 57 -10.96 -2.68 2.17
N SER A 58 -10.22 -2.24 3.19
CA SER A 58 -9.35 -3.15 3.97
C SER A 58 -10.01 -3.58 5.28
N PRO A 59 -9.97 -4.88 5.64
CA PRO A 59 -10.35 -5.32 6.98
C PRO A 59 -9.34 -4.88 8.05
N ASP A 60 -8.08 -4.67 7.68
CA ASP A 60 -6.95 -4.55 8.61
C ASP A 60 -6.63 -3.12 9.04
N TYR A 61 -6.99 -2.13 8.23
CA TYR A 61 -6.79 -0.70 8.53
C TYR A 61 -7.88 0.14 7.85
N ASP A 62 -8.19 1.28 8.44
CA ASP A 62 -9.25 2.21 8.01
C ASP A 62 -8.73 3.62 7.72
N ALA A 63 -7.45 3.88 7.99
CA ALA A 63 -6.79 5.13 7.65
C ALA A 63 -5.33 4.90 7.26
N GLN A 64 -4.83 5.82 6.42
CA GLN A 64 -3.44 5.85 6.01
C GLN A 64 -2.93 7.29 5.93
N ALA A 65 -1.78 7.51 6.55
CA ALA A 65 -1.00 8.73 6.42
C ALA A 65 0.21 8.48 5.52
N VAL A 66 0.48 9.39 4.60
CA VAL A 66 1.63 9.30 3.68
C VAL A 66 2.42 10.59 3.76
N LYS A 67 3.74 10.49 3.89
CA LYS A 67 4.65 11.64 3.90
C LYS A 67 5.72 11.45 2.83
N ALA A 68 5.80 12.36 1.87
CA ALA A 68 6.85 12.34 0.86
C ALA A 68 8.12 13.04 1.39
N SER A 69 9.28 12.44 1.15
CA SER A 69 10.58 13.08 1.40
C SER A 69 11.19 13.67 0.13
N ASN A 70 10.81 13.13 -1.03
CA ASN A 70 11.12 13.65 -2.36
C ASN A 70 10.18 12.99 -3.39
N PRO A 71 10.22 13.37 -4.68
CA PRO A 71 9.32 12.81 -5.70
C PRO A 71 9.38 11.28 -5.84
N PHE A 72 10.49 10.65 -5.47
CA PHE A 72 10.71 9.21 -5.62
C PHE A 72 10.57 8.42 -4.33
N ARG A 73 10.36 9.07 -3.17
CA ARG A 73 10.32 8.39 -1.87
C ARG A 73 9.25 8.95 -0.95
N ALA A 74 8.49 8.05 -0.34
CA ALA A 74 7.54 8.38 0.71
C ALA A 74 7.57 7.32 1.83
N THR A 75 7.24 7.73 3.04
CA THR A 75 6.89 6.84 4.15
C THR A 75 5.38 6.85 4.35
N PHE A 76 4.83 5.78 4.93
CA PHE A 76 3.43 5.75 5.30
C PHE A 76 3.18 5.00 6.61
N THR A 77 2.06 5.33 7.22
CA THR A 77 1.53 4.70 8.43
C THR A 77 0.11 4.24 8.16
N LEU A 78 -0.20 3.02 8.56
CA LEU A 78 -1.54 2.42 8.48
C LEU A 78 -2.13 2.38 9.88
N LYS A 79 -3.39 2.78 10.01
CA LYS A 79 -4.11 2.82 11.28
C LYS A 79 -5.43 2.08 11.22
N LYS A 80 -5.80 1.47 12.34
CA LYS A 80 -7.13 0.91 12.59
C LYS A 80 -7.68 1.55 13.85
N ALA A 81 -8.86 2.17 13.77
CA ALA A 81 -9.48 2.86 14.91
C ALA A 81 -8.50 3.81 15.65
N GLY A 82 -7.73 4.58 14.88
CA GLY A 82 -6.72 5.52 15.40
C GLY A 82 -5.41 4.90 15.90
N LYS A 83 -5.31 3.57 16.01
CA LYS A 83 -4.10 2.86 16.45
C LYS A 83 -3.22 2.49 15.26
N VAL A 84 -1.92 2.70 15.38
CA VAL A 84 -0.95 2.28 14.35
C VAL A 84 -0.88 0.76 14.31
N VAL A 85 -1.16 0.20 13.13
CA VAL A 85 -1.10 -1.25 12.85
C VAL A 85 -0.04 -1.58 11.81
N GLY A 86 0.46 -0.59 11.06
CA GLY A 86 1.49 -0.83 10.08
C GLY A 86 2.27 0.42 9.71
N THR A 87 3.46 0.21 9.17
CA THR A 87 4.31 1.27 8.62
C THR A 87 5.08 0.75 7.41
N GLY A 88 5.53 1.67 6.56
CA GLY A 88 6.32 1.28 5.40
C GLY A 88 6.90 2.44 4.61
N THR A 89 7.59 2.06 3.53
CA THR A 89 8.21 2.98 2.56
C THR A 89 7.74 2.64 1.16
N ARG A 90 7.49 3.67 0.35
CA ARG A 90 7.32 3.59 -1.10
C ARG A 90 8.53 4.23 -1.78
N VAL A 91 9.12 3.53 -2.75
CA VAL A 91 10.22 4.03 -3.57
C VAL A 91 9.87 3.84 -5.04
N LEU A 92 10.04 4.88 -5.84
CA LEU A 92 9.97 4.82 -7.30
C LEU A 92 11.38 4.78 -7.90
N SER A 93 11.58 3.99 -8.94
CA SER A 93 12.78 4.07 -9.77
C SER A 93 12.87 5.44 -10.44
N ARG A 94 14.09 5.86 -10.83
CA ARG A 94 14.31 7.18 -11.43
C ARG A 94 13.58 7.38 -12.76
N ASP A 95 13.38 6.30 -13.50
CA ASP A 95 12.60 6.28 -14.74
C ASP A 95 11.08 6.15 -14.50
N GLY A 96 10.63 6.06 -13.24
CA GLY A 96 9.22 5.92 -12.87
C GLY A 96 8.56 4.59 -13.28
N LYS A 97 9.33 3.62 -13.78
CA LYS A 97 8.79 2.34 -14.28
C LYS A 97 8.57 1.30 -13.20
N VAL A 98 9.25 1.40 -12.06
CA VAL A 98 9.18 0.44 -10.97
C VAL A 98 8.82 1.13 -9.67
N MET A 99 7.80 0.60 -8.98
CA MET A 99 7.45 0.99 -7.63
C MET A 99 7.73 -0.15 -6.68
N THR A 100 8.52 0.11 -5.63
CA THR A 100 8.77 -0.82 -4.53
C THR A 100 8.12 -0.32 -3.25
N ILE A 101 7.29 -1.15 -2.64
CA ILE A 101 6.70 -0.92 -1.31
C ILE A 101 7.30 -1.93 -0.34
N ARG A 102 7.83 -1.45 0.77
CA ARG A 102 8.26 -2.29 1.91
C ARG A 102 7.39 -1.95 3.09
N LEU A 103 6.76 -2.94 3.71
CA LEU A 103 5.87 -2.68 4.84
C LEU A 103 5.88 -3.80 5.86
N LYS A 104 5.67 -3.39 7.12
CA LYS A 104 5.27 -4.25 8.20
C LYS A 104 3.83 -3.90 8.58
N LEU A 105 2.97 -4.91 8.68
CA LEU A 105 1.56 -4.76 9.06
C LEU A 105 1.19 -5.84 10.06
N THR A 106 0.49 -5.49 11.13
CA THR A 106 -0.17 -6.43 12.03
C THR A 106 -1.67 -6.39 11.73
N ASN A 107 -2.23 -7.51 11.29
CA ASN A 107 -3.66 -7.60 10.94
C ASN A 107 -4.55 -7.69 12.19
N ALA A 108 -5.87 -7.66 11.99
CA ALA A 108 -6.84 -7.75 13.10
C ALA A 108 -6.74 -9.06 13.91
N LYS A 109 -6.13 -10.11 13.35
CA LYS A 109 -5.89 -11.41 14.00
C LYS A 109 -4.56 -11.44 14.79
N GLY A 110 -3.84 -10.32 14.89
CA GLY A 110 -2.54 -10.23 15.56
C GLY A 110 -1.37 -10.80 14.75
N GLN A 111 -1.60 -11.24 13.51
CA GLN A 111 -0.55 -11.77 12.65
C GLN A 111 0.25 -10.63 12.03
N THR A 112 1.58 -10.74 12.12
CA THR A 112 2.49 -9.73 11.58
C THR A 112 3.03 -10.17 10.23
N PHE A 113 2.91 -9.29 9.25
CA PHE A 113 3.40 -9.46 7.89
C PHE A 113 4.58 -8.55 7.62
N ASN A 114 5.58 -9.05 6.90
CA ASN A 114 6.69 -8.27 6.36
C ASN A 114 6.76 -8.52 4.86
N ASN A 115 6.36 -7.50 4.10
CA ASN A 115 6.12 -7.63 2.67
C ASN A 115 7.01 -6.66 1.89
N ILE A 116 7.52 -7.16 0.77
CA ILE A 116 8.09 -6.35 -0.31
C ILE A 116 7.17 -6.53 -1.49
N ARG A 117 6.60 -5.44 -2.01
CA ARG A 117 5.77 -5.45 -3.21
C ARG A 117 6.50 -4.66 -4.28
N VAL A 118 6.78 -5.30 -5.41
CA VAL A 118 7.38 -4.68 -6.58
C VAL A 118 6.33 -4.65 -7.67
N PHE A 119 6.04 -3.46 -8.18
CA PHE A 119 5.11 -3.21 -9.27
C PHE A 119 5.87 -2.63 -10.45
N GLU A 120 5.56 -3.09 -11.65
CA GLU A 120 6.00 -2.51 -12.90
C GLU A 120 4.86 -1.72 -13.52
N LYS A 121 5.14 -0.50 -13.94
CA LYS A 121 4.18 0.37 -14.61
C LYS A 121 3.81 -0.26 -15.96
N ARG A 122 2.51 -0.26 -16.25
CA ARG A 122 1.93 -0.65 -17.53
C ARG A 122 1.42 0.58 -18.26
#